data_AF-A0A0Q6VQB8-F1
#
_entry.id   AF-A0A0Q6VQB8-F1
#
_cell.length_a   1.000
_cell.length_b   1.000
_cell.length_c   1.000
_cell.angle_alpha   90.00
_cell.angle_beta   90.00
_cell.angle_gamma   90.00
#
_symmetry.space_group_name_H-M   'P 1'
#
loop_
_entity.id
_entity.type
_entity.pdbx_description
1 polymer ?
#
loop_
_entity_poly.entity_id
_entity_poly.type
_entity_poly.pdbx_seq_one_letter_code
_entity_poly.pdbx_strand_id
1 'polypeptide(L)'
;MKNLLLFALLGLACGAAAVAQSVQNPPSEQNPQVLETVTIPASAPLSIEVPARRLPAYAIDFGAYKGAYDLSNGGLLQLSSQGRRMYAQLDDGERTEIVGTGKHSFVALDRSVQMRFEPKSSGEMGGELLLARQPAIAGQPVQYLLVSLR
;
A
#
# COMPACT_ATOMS: atom_id res chain seq x y z
N MET A 1 41.01 -23.90 11.98
CA MET A 1 40.78 -25.36 11.99
C MET A 1 39.41 -25.56 11.35
N LYS A 2 39.38 -25.94 10.06
CA LYS A 2 38.97 -27.28 9.56
C LYS A 2 37.44 -27.44 9.76
N ASN A 3 36.59 -27.52 8.73
CA ASN A 3 36.56 -28.57 7.72
C ASN A 3 35.87 -28.12 6.40
N LEU A 4 36.51 -28.52 5.31
CA LEU A 4 36.18 -28.40 3.90
C LEU A 4 35.56 -29.73 3.45
N LEU A 5 34.48 -29.76 2.65
CA LEU A 5 34.12 -30.94 1.86
C LEU A 5 33.61 -30.55 0.47
N LEU A 6 34.53 -30.65 -0.49
CA LEU A 6 34.30 -30.79 -1.92
C LEU A 6 33.64 -32.15 -2.21
N PHE A 7 32.74 -32.20 -3.18
CA PHE A 7 32.45 -33.41 -3.94
C PHE A 7 32.93 -33.23 -5.38
N ALA A 8 33.90 -34.06 -5.77
CA ALA A 8 34.47 -34.12 -7.10
C ALA A 8 34.12 -35.46 -7.77
N LEU A 9 33.59 -35.35 -9.00
CA LEU A 9 33.94 -36.09 -10.22
C LEU A 9 34.15 -37.63 -10.20
N LEU A 10 33.36 -38.31 -11.05
CA LEU A 10 33.72 -39.48 -11.86
C LEU A 10 32.89 -39.36 -13.17
N GLY A 11 33.36 -39.41 -14.41
CA GLY A 11 34.62 -39.87 -14.98
C GLY A 11 34.43 -41.20 -15.71
N LEU A 12 34.05 -41.19 -17.00
CA LEU A 12 34.46 -42.24 -17.95
C LEU A 12 34.35 -41.76 -19.42
N ALA A 13 35.43 -41.98 -20.17
CA ALA A 13 35.74 -41.45 -21.49
C ALA A 13 35.25 -42.33 -22.65
N CYS A 14 35.13 -41.76 -23.86
CA CYS A 14 35.58 -42.38 -25.12
C CYS A 14 35.44 -41.44 -26.34
N GLY A 15 36.52 -41.32 -27.14
CA GLY A 15 36.41 -41.40 -28.61
C GLY A 15 36.33 -40.13 -29.48
N ALA A 16 37.49 -39.71 -29.99
CA ALA A 16 37.82 -39.32 -31.38
C ALA A 16 36.91 -38.39 -32.25
N ALA A 17 37.50 -37.24 -32.61
CA ALA A 17 37.68 -36.68 -33.95
C ALA A 17 36.49 -36.44 -34.93
N ALA A 18 36.34 -35.15 -35.25
CA ALA A 18 36.25 -34.55 -36.60
C ALA A 18 34.88 -34.07 -37.15
N VAL A 19 35.03 -32.91 -37.82
CA VAL A 19 34.23 -32.29 -38.89
C VAL A 19 33.18 -31.24 -38.47
N ALA A 20 33.50 -30.01 -38.89
CA ALA A 20 32.65 -28.83 -38.90
C ALA A 20 31.50 -28.95 -39.90
N GLN A 21 30.29 -28.56 -39.50
CA GLN A 21 29.25 -28.10 -40.44
C GLN A 21 28.49 -26.92 -39.82
N SER A 22 28.80 -25.74 -40.34
CA SER A 22 27.99 -24.53 -40.23
C SER A 22 26.63 -24.77 -40.88
N VAL A 23 25.55 -24.72 -40.10
CA VAL A 23 24.19 -24.60 -40.62
C VAL A 23 23.67 -23.21 -40.24
N GLN A 24 23.62 -22.35 -41.25
CA GLN A 24 22.95 -21.06 -41.20
C GLN A 24 21.44 -21.27 -41.12
N ASN A 25 20.82 -20.81 -40.03
CA ASN A 25 19.38 -20.60 -39.98
C ASN A 25 19.01 -19.35 -40.79
N PRO A 26 17.90 -19.34 -41.55
CA PRO A 26 17.44 -18.15 -42.27
C PRO A 26 16.89 -17.07 -41.32
N PRO A 27 16.97 -15.77 -41.69
CA PRO A 27 16.42 -14.68 -40.90
C PRO A 27 14.89 -14.63 -41.05
N SER A 28 14.17 -14.80 -39.95
CA SER A 28 12.72 -14.57 -39.90
C SER A 28 12.42 -13.08 -40.02
N GLU A 29 11.59 -12.73 -41.00
CA GLU A 29 11.07 -11.40 -41.28
C GLU A 29 10.34 -10.82 -40.05
N GLN A 30 10.77 -9.63 -39.62
CA GLN A 30 10.18 -8.89 -38.51
C GLN A 30 8.84 -8.28 -38.94
N ASN A 31 7.73 -8.90 -38.52
CA ASN A 31 6.40 -8.28 -38.55
C ASN A 31 6.40 -7.06 -37.60
N PRO A 32 6.14 -5.82 -38.06
CA PRO A 32 6.06 -4.67 -37.18
C PRO A 32 4.92 -4.87 -36.18
N GLN A 33 5.27 -5.05 -34.91
CA GLN A 33 4.30 -5.06 -33.82
C GLN A 33 3.62 -3.67 -33.81
N VAL A 34 2.40 -3.60 -34.34
CA VAL A 34 1.51 -2.45 -34.19
C VAL A 34 1.31 -2.28 -32.69
N LEU A 35 1.92 -1.25 -32.12
CA LEU A 35 1.76 -0.89 -30.72
C LEU A 35 0.31 -0.41 -30.52
N GLU A 36 -0.58 -1.33 -30.21
CA GLU A 36 -1.96 -1.03 -29.85
C GLU A 36 -1.94 -0.26 -28.52
N THR A 37 -2.09 1.06 -28.61
CA THR A 37 -2.10 1.94 -27.44
C THR A 37 -3.47 1.86 -26.78
N VAL A 38 -3.57 1.07 -25.72
CA VAL A 38 -4.78 0.98 -24.89
C VAL A 38 -4.86 2.24 -24.03
N THR A 39 -5.82 3.11 -24.32
CA THR A 39 -6.10 4.30 -23.50
C THR A 39 -6.94 3.88 -22.30
N ILE A 40 -6.34 3.83 -21.12
CA ILE A 40 -7.05 3.60 -19.85
C ILE A 40 -7.66 4.95 -19.41
N PRO A 41 -8.97 5.03 -19.13
CA PRO A 41 -9.57 6.26 -18.63
C PRO A 41 -8.90 6.65 -17.31
N ALA A 42 -8.54 7.93 -17.19
CA ALA A 42 -7.95 8.46 -15.96
C ALA A 42 -8.95 8.29 -14.81
N SER A 43 -8.64 7.39 -13.88
CA SER A 43 -9.33 7.32 -12.59
C SER A 43 -9.25 8.71 -11.94
N ALA A 44 -10.39 9.22 -11.45
CA ALA A 44 -10.43 10.49 -10.73
C ALA A 44 -9.34 10.50 -9.64
N PRO A 45 -8.63 11.62 -9.44
CA PRO A 45 -7.59 11.68 -8.42
C PRO A 45 -8.20 11.44 -7.05
N LEU A 46 -7.71 10.42 -6.34
CA LEU A 46 -8.00 10.24 -4.92
C LEU A 46 -7.55 11.51 -4.20
N SER A 47 -8.39 12.06 -3.33
CA SER A 47 -8.07 13.23 -2.52
C SER A 47 -8.76 13.16 -1.16
N ILE A 48 -8.19 13.83 -0.17
CA ILE A 48 -8.75 13.90 1.19
C ILE A 48 -9.28 15.31 1.42
N GLU A 49 -10.60 15.40 1.63
CA GLU A 49 -11.29 16.65 1.89
C GLU A 49 -11.77 16.70 3.34
N VAL A 50 -11.54 17.84 4.01
CA VAL A 50 -12.12 18.12 5.31
C VAL A 50 -13.40 18.93 5.08
N PRO A 51 -14.60 18.37 5.37
CA PRO A 51 -15.84 19.07 5.09
C PRO A 51 -15.97 20.32 5.98
N ALA A 52 -16.61 21.36 5.42
CA ALA A 52 -16.93 22.59 6.15
C ALA A 52 -17.87 22.32 7.33
N ARG A 53 -18.79 21.36 7.16
CA ARG A 53 -19.68 20.90 8.24
C ARG A 53 -19.12 19.63 8.86
N ARG A 54 -18.80 19.71 10.15
CA ARG A 54 -18.27 18.60 10.94
C ARG A 54 -19.34 18.10 11.89
N LEU A 55 -19.29 16.82 12.23
CA LEU A 55 -20.10 16.34 13.35
C LEU A 55 -19.52 16.89 14.65
N PRO A 56 -20.36 17.43 15.55
CA PRO A 56 -19.86 17.84 16.85
C PRO A 56 -19.37 16.60 17.61
N ALA A 57 -18.27 16.73 18.35
CA ALA A 57 -17.62 15.59 19.02
C ALA A 57 -18.58 14.80 19.94
N TYR A 58 -19.56 15.45 20.57
CA TYR A 58 -20.55 14.78 21.43
C TYR A 58 -21.55 13.90 20.65
N ALA A 59 -21.72 14.11 19.35
CA ALA A 59 -22.59 13.30 18.51
C ALA A 59 -21.88 12.01 18.03
N ILE A 60 -20.62 11.83 18.39
CA ILE A 60 -19.80 10.68 18.02
C ILE A 60 -19.43 9.95 19.32
N ASP A 61 -19.86 8.71 19.47
CA ASP A 61 -19.28 7.83 20.48
C ASP A 61 -17.91 7.36 20.01
N PHE A 62 -16.90 8.22 20.16
CA PHE A 62 -15.54 7.90 19.73
C PHE A 62 -14.92 6.76 20.55
N GLY A 63 -15.48 6.46 21.74
CA GLY A 63 -15.03 5.36 22.59
C GLY A 63 -14.98 4.03 21.86
N ALA A 64 -15.95 3.78 20.96
CA ALA A 64 -16.06 2.56 20.18
C ALA A 64 -14.95 2.37 19.12
N TYR A 65 -14.18 3.41 18.78
CA TYR A 65 -13.12 3.35 17.76
C TYR A 65 -11.71 3.50 18.36
N LYS A 66 -11.59 3.70 19.67
CA LYS A 66 -10.28 3.85 20.31
C LYS A 66 -9.57 2.51 20.33
N GLY A 67 -8.29 2.52 20.01
CA GLY A 67 -7.49 1.29 19.98
C GLY A 67 -6.35 1.38 18.99
N ALA A 68 -5.61 0.27 18.91
CA ALA A 68 -4.58 0.04 17.92
C ALA A 68 -5.15 -0.92 16.87
N TYR A 69 -4.89 -0.65 15.59
CA TYR A 69 -5.34 -1.44 14.46
C TYR A 69 -4.18 -1.75 13.54
N ASP A 70 -3.99 -3.04 13.24
CA ASP A 70 -3.06 -3.45 12.20
C ASP A 70 -3.63 -3.10 10.83
N LEU A 71 -2.77 -2.58 9.97
CA LEU A 71 -3.13 -2.18 8.61
C LEU A 71 -2.64 -3.23 7.61
N SER A 72 -3.32 -3.33 6.47
CA SER A 72 -2.99 -4.31 5.43
C SER A 72 -1.60 -4.12 4.82
N ASN A 73 -1.05 -2.91 4.87
CA ASN A 73 0.32 -2.59 4.47
C ASN A 73 1.38 -2.91 5.55
N GLY A 74 0.98 -3.50 6.70
CA GLY A 74 1.87 -3.82 7.81
C GLY A 74 2.12 -2.67 8.79
N GLY A 75 1.51 -1.50 8.58
CA GLY A 75 1.57 -0.39 9.52
C GLY A 75 0.55 -0.52 10.67
N LEU A 76 0.61 0.41 11.61
CA LEU A 76 -0.26 0.50 12.77
C LEU A 76 -1.03 1.82 12.78
N LEU A 77 -2.34 1.77 13.00
CA LEU A 77 -3.16 2.95 13.31
C LEU A 77 -3.49 2.95 14.81
N GLN A 78 -3.12 4.02 15.51
CA GLN A 78 -3.53 4.25 16.88
C GLN A 78 -4.55 5.39 16.95
N LEU A 79 -5.74 5.08 17.48
CA LEU A 79 -6.80 6.05 17.77
C LEU A 79 -6.85 6.36 19.27
N SER A 80 -6.88 7.65 19.59
CA SER A 80 -6.89 8.13 20.98
C SER A 80 -7.68 9.42 21.13
N SER A 81 -7.99 9.80 22.38
CA SER A 81 -8.73 11.03 22.68
C SER A 81 -8.15 11.74 23.90
N GLN A 82 -8.21 13.08 23.89
CA GLN A 82 -7.89 13.91 25.05
C GLN A 82 -8.96 14.99 25.21
N GLY A 83 -9.73 14.92 26.28
CA GLY A 83 -10.93 15.74 26.44
C GLY A 83 -11.90 15.52 25.28
N ARG A 84 -12.22 16.59 24.55
CA ARG A 84 -13.13 16.57 23.40
C ARG A 84 -12.42 16.40 22.04
N ARG A 85 -11.10 16.27 22.05
CA ARG A 85 -10.27 16.13 20.84
C ARG A 85 -9.99 14.66 20.59
N MET A 86 -10.09 14.27 19.32
CA MET A 86 -9.83 12.93 18.83
C MET A 86 -8.57 12.97 18.00
N TYR A 87 -7.79 11.89 18.03
CA TYR A 87 -6.53 11.85 17.33
C TYR A 87 -6.30 10.51 16.66
N ALA A 88 -5.59 10.57 15.53
CA ALA A 88 -4.99 9.43 14.86
C ALA A 88 -3.47 9.56 14.87
N GLN A 89 -2.79 8.43 14.93
CA GLN A 89 -1.35 8.32 14.80
C GLN A 89 -1.05 7.09 13.96
N LEU A 90 -0.22 7.24 12.93
CA LEU A 90 0.24 6.15 12.08
C LEU A 90 1.66 5.80 12.50
N ASP A 91 1.89 4.51 12.78
CA ASP A 91 3.16 3.97 13.24
C ASP A 91 3.73 4.78 14.43
N ASP A 92 4.98 5.22 14.35
CA ASP A 92 5.65 6.12 15.30
C ASP A 92 5.58 7.60 14.90
N GLY A 93 4.76 7.93 13.90
CA GLY A 93 4.61 9.27 13.35
C GLY A 93 3.93 10.27 14.29
N GLU A 94 3.76 11.50 13.81
CA GLU A 94 3.08 12.53 14.60
C GLU A 94 1.59 12.23 14.78
N ARG A 95 1.09 12.62 15.96
CA ARG A 95 -0.33 12.53 16.28
C ARG A 95 -1.07 13.69 15.61
N THR A 96 -2.04 13.38 14.77
CA THR A 96 -2.89 14.38 14.10
C THR A 96 -4.30 14.40 14.69
N GLU A 97 -4.89 15.60 14.79
CA GLU A 97 -6.28 15.74 15.24
C GLU A 97 -7.23 15.33 14.12
N ILE A 98 -8.24 14.55 14.48
CA ILE A 98 -9.27 14.07 13.56
C ILE A 98 -10.64 14.61 13.95
N VAL A 99 -11.52 14.70 12.96
CA VAL A 99 -12.92 15.11 13.14
C VAL A 99 -13.85 14.11 12.45
N GLY A 100 -15.03 13.91 13.02
CA GLY A 100 -16.05 13.09 12.38
C GLY A 100 -16.72 13.83 11.24
N THR A 101 -16.84 13.15 10.11
CA THR A 101 -17.47 13.66 8.88
C THR A 101 -18.79 12.99 8.58
N GLY A 102 -19.06 11.85 9.23
CA GLY A 102 -20.27 11.06 9.08
C GLY A 102 -20.29 9.90 10.06
N LYS A 103 -21.29 9.03 9.93
CA LYS A 103 -21.32 7.79 10.71
C LYS A 103 -20.09 6.95 10.35
N HIS A 104 -19.35 6.49 11.36
CA HIS A 104 -18.14 5.68 11.18
C HIS A 104 -17.04 6.31 10.32
N SER A 105 -17.09 7.63 10.08
CA SER A 105 -16.18 8.30 9.13
C SER A 105 -15.47 9.46 9.77
N PHE A 106 -14.15 9.51 9.58
CA PHE A 106 -13.26 10.48 10.21
C PHE A 106 -12.24 10.99 9.21
N VAL A 107 -11.78 12.22 9.41
CA VAL A 107 -10.70 12.82 8.60
C VAL A 107 -9.76 13.58 9.51
N ALA A 108 -8.46 13.51 9.21
CA ALA A 108 -7.45 14.33 9.86
C ALA A 108 -7.51 15.77 9.36
N LEU A 109 -7.34 16.72 10.28
CA LEU A 109 -7.40 18.15 9.96
C LEU A 109 -6.27 18.59 9.01
N ASP A 110 -5.13 17.91 9.05
CA ASP A 110 -4.00 18.12 8.15
C ASP A 110 -4.13 17.42 6.78
N ARG A 111 -5.23 16.69 6.56
CA ARG A 111 -5.50 15.89 5.34
C ARG A 111 -4.51 14.74 5.11
N SER A 112 -3.83 14.28 6.15
CA SER A 112 -2.93 13.12 6.08
C SER A 112 -3.68 11.79 5.96
N VAL A 113 -4.89 11.70 6.55
CA VAL A 113 -5.67 10.46 6.58
C VAL A 113 -7.18 10.71 6.56
N GLN A 114 -7.89 9.87 5.81
CA GLN A 114 -9.34 9.71 5.87
C GLN A 114 -9.67 8.26 6.19
N MET A 115 -10.64 8.04 7.08
CA MET A 115 -11.00 6.72 7.60
C MET A 115 -12.49 6.47 7.44
N ARG A 116 -12.84 5.24 7.06
CA ARG A 116 -14.21 4.71 7.05
C ARG A 116 -14.21 3.37 7.76
N PHE A 117 -14.85 3.31 8.91
CA PHE A 117 -14.98 2.09 9.71
C PHE A 117 -16.22 1.30 9.32
N GLU A 118 -16.12 -0.02 9.44
CA GLU A 118 -17.19 -0.96 9.17
C GLU A 118 -17.32 -1.91 10.39
N PRO A 119 -18.22 -1.60 11.34
CA PRO A 119 -18.46 -2.49 12.48
C PRO A 119 -18.98 -3.84 12.01
N LYS A 120 -18.36 -4.93 12.47
CA LYS A 120 -18.79 -6.30 12.18
C LYS A 120 -19.73 -6.82 13.27
N SER A 121 -20.55 -7.81 12.94
CA SER A 121 -21.44 -8.48 13.92
C SER A 121 -20.68 -9.21 15.03
N SER A 122 -19.40 -9.55 14.82
CA SER A 122 -18.52 -10.13 15.82
C SER A 122 -18.08 -9.15 16.91
N GLY A 123 -18.32 -7.84 16.71
CA GLY A 123 -17.79 -6.77 17.57
C GLY A 123 -16.42 -6.25 17.14
N GLU A 124 -15.78 -6.87 16.15
CA GLU A 124 -14.57 -6.33 15.52
C GLU A 124 -14.88 -5.10 14.64
N MET A 125 -13.87 -4.25 14.45
CA MET A 125 -13.92 -3.13 13.52
C MET A 125 -13.12 -3.45 12.26
N GLY A 126 -13.79 -3.51 11.12
CA GLY A 126 -13.14 -3.44 9.81
C GLY A 126 -13.10 -2.01 9.30
N GLY A 127 -12.70 -1.85 8.04
CA GLY A 127 -12.77 -0.57 7.34
C GLY A 127 -11.56 -0.30 6.47
N GLU A 128 -11.49 0.93 5.99
CA GLU A 128 -10.50 1.41 5.04
C GLU A 128 -9.96 2.77 5.46
N LEU A 129 -8.69 3.01 5.12
CA LEU A 129 -8.01 4.29 5.25
C LEU A 129 -7.47 4.72 3.90
N LEU A 130 -7.69 5.98 3.56
CA LEU A 130 -6.94 6.66 2.52
C LEU A 130 -5.83 7.47 3.19
N LEU A 131 -4.58 7.14 2.88
CA LEU A 131 -3.37 7.79 3.43
C LEU A 131 -2.75 8.70 2.39
N ALA A 132 -2.47 9.96 2.73
CA ALA A 132 -1.65 10.85 1.93
C ALA A 132 -0.17 10.60 2.23
N ARG A 133 0.59 10.17 1.24
CA ARG A 133 2.05 10.07 1.36
C ARG A 133 2.67 11.42 1.07
N GLN A 134 3.55 11.84 1.97
CA GLN A 134 4.38 13.02 1.71
C GLN A 134 5.24 12.77 0.47
N PRO A 135 5.25 13.70 -0.50
CA PRO A 135 6.11 13.57 -1.66
C PRO A 135 7.58 13.65 -1.23
N ALA A 136 8.40 12.71 -1.70
CA ALA A 136 9.85 12.70 -1.41
C ALA A 136 10.58 13.89 -2.05
N ILE A 137 9.99 14.53 -3.06
CA ILE A 137 10.56 15.65 -3.81
C ILE A 137 9.53 16.78 -3.82
N ALA A 138 9.96 17.99 -3.44
CA ALA A 138 9.12 19.18 -3.49
C ALA A 138 8.57 19.41 -4.92
N GLY A 139 7.28 19.68 -5.03
CA GLY A 139 6.58 19.87 -6.31
C GLY A 139 6.04 18.60 -6.95
N GLN A 140 6.31 17.41 -6.40
CA GLN A 140 5.60 16.18 -6.81
C GLN A 140 4.17 16.17 -6.24
N PRO A 141 3.20 15.57 -6.96
CA PRO A 141 1.86 15.40 -6.45
C PRO A 141 1.84 14.49 -5.21
N VAL A 142 0.95 14.79 -4.27
CA VAL A 142 0.65 13.90 -3.14
C VAL A 142 0.13 12.58 -3.70
N GLN A 143 0.73 11.49 -3.28
CA GLN A 143 0.26 10.15 -3.63
C GLN A 143 -0.64 9.63 -2.52
N TYR A 144 -1.74 8.99 -2.90
CA TYR A 144 -2.66 8.40 -1.94
C TYR A 144 -2.56 6.88 -1.95
N LEU A 145 -2.64 6.28 -0.77
CA LEU A 145 -2.62 4.84 -0.57
C LEU A 145 -3.90 4.41 0.16
N LEU A 146 -4.67 3.52 -0.45
CA LEU A 146 -5.79 2.85 0.21
C LEU A 146 -5.27 1.62 0.97
N VAL A 147 -5.58 1.53 2.25
CA VAL A 147 -5.26 0.39 3.11
C VAL A 147 -6.50 -0.05 3.89
N SER A 148 -6.55 -1.31 4.31
CA SER A 148 -7.65 -1.85 5.10
C SER A 148 -7.21 -2.16 6.52
N LEU A 149 -8.16 -2.14 7.46
CA LEU A 149 -7.96 -2.70 8.80
C LEU A 149 -7.89 -4.23 8.71
N ARG A 150 -7.09 -4.85 9.58
CA ARG A 150 -7.02 -6.31 9.75
C ARG A 150 -7.79 -6.78 10.98
#